data_AF-A0A5S3W5D9-F1
#
_entry.id   AF-A0A5S3W5D9-F1
#
_cell.length_a   1.000
_cell.length_b   1.000
_cell.length_c   1.000
_cell.angle_alpha   90.00
_cell.angle_beta   90.00
_cell.angle_gamma   90.00
#
_symmetry.space_group_name_H-M   'P 1'
#
loop_
_entity.id
_entity.type
_entity.pdbx_description
1 polymer ?
#
loop_
_entity_poly.entity_id
_entity_poly.type
_entity_poly.pdbx_seq_one_letter_code
_entity_poly.pdbx_strand_id
1 'polypeptide(L)'
;MKNRFISEWEPTLLSEEILASGIWFYDDQVPFNAKLLRQKYDYTSFDLPAIEMAVHPYNLDYIDYSISDEGFLYFWQFEGKGRKSKSSTFSTYFAARDHINSYGTKYDISW
;
A
#
# COMPACT_ATOMS: atom_id res chain seq x y z
N MET A 1 8.55 -19.89 20.19
CA MET A 1 7.92 -18.56 20.09
C MET A 1 6.46 -18.71 20.47
N LYS A 2 5.89 -17.80 21.29
CA LYS A 2 4.43 -17.72 21.41
C LYS A 2 3.89 -17.26 20.05
N ASN A 3 2.88 -17.95 19.53
CA ASN A 3 2.22 -17.51 18.31
C ASN A 3 1.51 -16.20 18.63
N ARG A 4 1.93 -15.10 18.01
CA ARG A 4 1.33 -13.77 18.22
C ARG A 4 -0.01 -13.63 17.50
N PHE A 5 -0.23 -14.46 16.49
CA PHE A 5 -1.46 -14.50 15.72
C PHE A 5 -2.47 -15.39 16.45
N ILE A 6 -3.60 -14.78 16.78
CA ILE A 6 -4.78 -15.42 17.37
C ILE A 6 -5.97 -15.19 16.44
N SER A 7 -7.08 -15.90 16.64
CA SER A 7 -8.24 -15.86 15.77
C SER A 7 -8.75 -14.44 15.49
N GLU A 8 -8.69 -13.56 16.48
CA GLU A 8 -9.18 -12.19 16.45
C GLU A 8 -8.09 -11.16 16.09
N TRP A 9 -6.87 -11.59 15.77
CA TRP A 9 -5.80 -10.67 15.44
C TRP A 9 -6.12 -9.89 14.15
N GLU A 10 -5.74 -8.62 14.15
CA GLU A 10 -5.85 -7.70 13.01
C GLU A 10 -4.51 -6.97 12.82
N PRO A 11 -4.14 -6.65 11.57
CA PRO A 11 -2.90 -5.95 11.28
C PRO A 11 -2.93 -4.53 11.83
N THR A 12 -1.84 -4.13 12.48
CA THR A 12 -1.68 -2.77 13.03
C THR A 12 -0.74 -1.95 12.16
N LEU A 13 -1.21 -0.80 11.69
CA LEU A 13 -0.36 0.20 11.03
C LEU A 13 0.54 0.88 12.06
N LEU A 14 1.85 0.71 11.93
CA LEU A 14 2.85 1.25 12.84
C LEU A 14 3.32 2.65 12.43
N SER A 15 3.47 2.90 11.13
CA SER A 15 3.83 4.22 10.60
C SER A 15 3.41 4.38 9.15
N GLU A 16 3.20 5.62 8.74
CA GLU A 16 2.96 6.02 7.35
C GLU A 16 3.86 7.20 6.99
N GLU A 17 4.41 7.19 5.78
CA GLU A 17 5.29 8.23 5.25
C GLU A 17 4.97 8.52 3.78
N ILE A 18 5.05 9.79 3.38
CA ILE A 18 4.98 10.21 1.98
C ILE A 18 6.40 10.23 1.42
N LEU A 19 6.69 9.33 0.48
CA LEU A 19 7.98 9.23 -0.18
C LEU A 19 8.10 10.11 -1.42
N ALA A 20 6.99 10.43 -2.07
CA ALA A 20 6.96 11.29 -3.24
C ALA A 20 5.60 11.95 -3.36
N SER A 21 5.55 13.15 -3.94
CA SER A 21 4.27 13.79 -4.23
C SER A 21 4.35 14.75 -5.40
N GLY A 22 3.19 15.00 -6.02
CA GLY A 22 3.10 15.94 -7.13
C GLY A 22 1.75 15.90 -7.82
N ILE A 23 1.72 16.40 -9.06
CA ILE A 23 0.52 16.45 -9.88
C ILE A 23 0.57 15.29 -10.88
N TRP A 24 -0.55 14.60 -11.01
CA TRP A 24 -0.72 13.52 -11.96
C TRP A 24 -2.00 13.71 -12.75
N PHE A 25 -1.96 13.35 -14.04
CA PHE A 25 -3.02 13.62 -15.01
C PHE A 25 -3.59 12.33 -15.59
N TYR A 26 -4.92 12.17 -15.52
CA TYR A 26 -5.65 11.15 -16.28
C TYR A 26 -5.68 11.50 -17.79
N ASP A 27 -6.12 10.56 -18.63
CA ASP A 27 -6.23 10.69 -20.09
C ASP A 27 -6.95 11.96 -20.57
N ASP A 28 -7.91 12.47 -19.80
CA ASP A 28 -8.66 13.71 -20.07
C ASP A 28 -7.97 14.98 -19.53
N GLN A 29 -6.69 14.88 -19.15
CA GLN A 29 -5.86 15.93 -18.54
C GLN A 29 -6.40 16.48 -17.23
N VAL A 30 -7.20 15.69 -16.50
CA VAL A 30 -7.68 16.11 -15.20
C VAL A 30 -6.58 15.98 -14.15
N PRO A 31 -6.22 17.06 -13.43
CA PRO A 31 -5.18 17.02 -12.42
C PRO A 31 -5.69 16.38 -11.13
N PHE A 32 -4.89 15.49 -10.57
CA PHE A 32 -5.01 14.94 -9.22
C PHE A 32 -3.67 15.12 -8.51
N ASN A 33 -3.73 15.29 -7.19
CA ASN A 33 -2.54 15.19 -6.36
C ASN A 33 -2.20 13.71 -6.19
N ALA A 34 -1.01 13.31 -6.63
CA ALA A 34 -0.47 11.98 -6.40
C ALA A 34 0.49 12.01 -5.22
N LYS A 35 0.40 11.00 -4.34
CA LYS A 35 1.33 10.76 -3.23
C LYS A 35 1.75 9.29 -3.24
N LEU A 36 3.04 9.00 -3.24
CA LEU A 36 3.55 7.65 -2.99
C LEU A 36 3.69 7.48 -1.48
N LEU A 37 2.89 6.58 -0.93
CA LEU A 37 2.90 6.27 0.49
C LEU A 37 3.72 5.01 0.75
N ARG A 38 4.45 5.02 1.86
CA ARG A 38 5.06 3.86 2.51
C ARG A 38 4.37 3.63 3.84
N GLN A 39 3.77 2.47 4.02
CA GLN A 39 3.15 2.04 5.27
C GLN A 39 3.95 0.88 5.87
N LYS A 40 4.18 0.93 7.19
CA LYS A 40 4.82 -0.15 7.97
C LYS A 40 3.77 -0.83 8.83
N TYR A 41 3.70 -2.15 8.75
CA TYR A 41 2.80 -2.96 9.57
C TYR A 41 3.58 -3.81 10.58
N ASP A 42 2.84 -4.36 11.53
CA ASP A 42 3.33 -5.27 12.56
C ASP A 42 3.51 -6.71 12.07
N TYR A 43 3.29 -7.01 10.80
CA TYR A 43 3.55 -8.31 10.17
C TYR A 43 4.40 -8.17 8.90
N THR A 44 4.91 -9.31 8.41
CA THR A 44 5.80 -9.44 7.25
C THR A 44 5.29 -10.54 6.32
N SER A 45 5.88 -10.66 5.13
CA SER A 45 5.59 -11.77 4.20
C SER A 45 5.81 -13.15 4.82
N PHE A 46 6.80 -13.30 5.70
CA PHE A 46 7.12 -14.56 6.38
C PHE A 46 6.07 -14.97 7.41
N ASP A 47 5.24 -14.03 7.86
CA ASP A 47 4.16 -14.28 8.81
C ASP A 47 2.89 -14.83 8.14
N LEU A 48 2.74 -14.63 6.82
CA LEU A 48 1.50 -14.96 6.09
C LEU A 48 1.02 -16.41 6.31
N PRO A 49 1.89 -17.45 6.24
CA PRO A 49 1.44 -18.82 6.49
C PRO A 49 0.91 -19.02 7.92
N ALA A 50 1.50 -18.36 8.91
CA ALA A 50 1.05 -18.46 10.29
C ALA A 50 -0.28 -17.71 10.51
N ILE A 51 -0.46 -16.57 9.83
CA ILE A 51 -1.69 -15.79 9.83
C ILE A 51 -2.84 -16.61 9.23
N GLU A 52 -2.66 -17.18 8.04
CA GLU A 52 -3.69 -17.99 7.36
C GLU A 52 -4.18 -19.18 8.18
N MET A 53 -3.30 -19.76 9.01
CA MET A 53 -3.64 -20.89 9.87
C MET A 53 -4.31 -20.49 11.19
N ALA A 54 -4.04 -19.30 11.70
CA ALA A 54 -4.41 -18.91 13.06
C ALA A 54 -5.56 -17.90 13.11
N VAL A 55 -5.68 -17.05 12.10
CA VAL A 55 -6.62 -15.92 12.05
C VAL A 55 -7.94 -16.37 11.43
N HIS A 56 -9.06 -15.85 11.95
CA HIS A 56 -10.37 -16.15 11.41
C HIS A 56 -10.46 -15.71 9.93
N PRO A 57 -11.07 -16.50 9.02
CA PRO A 57 -11.14 -16.15 7.59
C PRO A 57 -11.68 -14.74 7.30
N TYR A 58 -12.64 -14.26 8.09
CA TYR A 58 -13.17 -12.89 7.98
C TYR A 58 -12.13 -11.78 8.23
N ASN A 59 -11.10 -12.07 9.01
CA ASN A 59 -10.04 -11.11 9.30
C ASN A 59 -8.91 -11.17 8.26
N LEU A 60 -8.89 -12.20 7.39
CA LEU A 60 -7.90 -12.30 6.31
C LEU A 60 -8.11 -11.23 5.24
N ASP A 61 -9.31 -10.65 5.12
CA ASP A 61 -9.61 -9.55 4.19
C ASP A 61 -8.83 -8.26 4.55
N TYR A 62 -8.32 -8.13 5.78
CA TYR A 62 -7.48 -7.02 6.21
C TYR A 62 -5.99 -7.23 5.89
N ILE A 63 -5.61 -8.43 5.44
CA ILE A 63 -4.22 -8.80 5.17
C ILE A 63 -3.88 -8.49 3.72
N ASP A 64 -2.83 -7.70 3.53
CA ASP A 64 -2.30 -7.44 2.20
C ASP A 64 -1.15 -8.41 1.91
N TYR A 65 -1.38 -9.31 0.96
CA TYR A 65 -0.40 -10.32 0.55
C TYR A 65 0.77 -9.75 -0.25
N SER A 66 0.73 -8.46 -0.59
CA SER A 66 1.85 -7.72 -1.18
C SER A 66 2.82 -7.18 -0.13
N ILE A 67 2.61 -7.48 1.16
CA ILE A 67 3.49 -7.06 2.26
C ILE A 67 4.93 -7.54 2.01
N SER A 68 5.90 -6.67 2.28
CA SER A 68 7.31 -7.04 2.12
C SER A 68 7.82 -7.93 3.27
N ASP A 69 8.99 -8.53 3.06
CA ASP A 69 9.76 -9.25 4.08
C ASP A 69 10.11 -8.37 5.29
N GLU A 70 10.14 -7.06 5.09
CA GLU A 70 10.35 -6.06 6.13
C GLU A 70 9.03 -5.44 6.61
N GLY A 71 7.87 -5.96 6.24
CA GLY A 71 6.57 -5.46 6.70
C GLY A 71 6.16 -4.11 6.14
N PHE A 72 6.63 -3.76 4.94
CA PHE A 72 6.25 -2.53 4.26
C PHE A 72 5.27 -2.78 3.11
N LEU A 73 4.36 -1.83 2.92
CA LEU A 73 3.54 -1.68 1.72
C LEU A 73 3.79 -0.32 1.09
N TYR A 74 3.77 -0.29 -0.23
CA TYR A 74 3.90 0.92 -1.03
C TYR A 74 2.70 1.05 -1.96
N PHE A 75 2.11 2.25 -2.07
CA PHE A 75 1.03 2.50 -3.02
C PHE A 75 0.89 3.99 -3.33
N TRP A 76 0.30 4.29 -4.48
CA TRP A 76 -0.08 5.64 -4.85
C TRP A 76 -1.46 5.98 -4.33
N GLN A 77 -1.61 7.17 -3.78
CA GLN A 77 -2.88 7.79 -3.45
C GLN A 77 -3.10 8.99 -4.36
N PHE A 78 -4.28 9.04 -4.99
CA PHE A 78 -4.68 10.11 -5.90
C PHE A 78 -5.87 10.87 -5.31
N GLU A 79 -5.73 12.19 -5.15
CA GLU A 79 -6.74 13.06 -4.54
C GLU A 79 -7.03 14.27 -5.44
N GLY A 80 -8.28 14.44 -5.85
CA GLY A 80 -8.66 15.54 -6.76
C GLY A 80 -10.17 15.57 -7.04
N LYS A 81 -10.73 16.76 -7.27
CA LYS A 81 -12.16 16.97 -7.61
C LYS A 81 -13.16 16.26 -6.67
N GLY A 82 -12.87 16.26 -5.36
CA GLY A 82 -13.70 15.58 -4.36
C GLY A 82 -13.65 14.06 -4.41
N ARG A 83 -12.75 13.47 -5.21
CA ARG A 83 -12.52 12.03 -5.29
C ARG A 83 -11.17 11.69 -4.67
N LYS A 84 -11.11 10.49 -4.08
CA LYS A 84 -9.90 9.88 -3.54
C LYS A 84 -9.86 8.43 -4.01
N SER A 85 -8.74 8.03 -4.61
CA SER A 85 -8.49 6.65 -5.03
C SER A 85 -7.08 6.22 -4.67
N LYS A 86 -6.82 4.92 -4.72
CA LYS A 86 -5.51 4.32 -4.47
C LYS A 86 -5.18 3.33 -5.60
N SER A 87 -3.91 3.17 -5.90
CA SER A 87 -3.42 2.08 -6.75
C SER A 87 -3.48 0.74 -6.02
N SER A 88 -3.10 -0.33 -6.73
CA SER A 88 -2.63 -1.56 -6.08
C SER A 88 -1.46 -1.28 -5.13
N THR A 89 -1.26 -2.19 -4.19
CA THR A 89 -0.12 -2.19 -3.27
C THR A 89 1.05 -2.96 -3.85
N PHE A 90 2.25 -2.62 -3.39
CA PHE A 90 3.51 -3.20 -3.84
C PHE A 90 4.39 -3.50 -2.64
N SER A 91 5.21 -4.54 -2.75
CA SER A 91 6.18 -4.93 -1.71
C SER A 91 7.46 -4.09 -1.72
N THR A 92 7.72 -3.31 -2.78
CA THR A 92 8.93 -2.50 -2.90
C THR A 92 8.63 -1.10 -3.41
N TYR A 93 9.46 -0.15 -2.97
CA TYR A 93 9.44 1.23 -3.47
C TYR A 93 9.59 1.30 -4.99
N PHE A 94 10.55 0.56 -5.57
CA PHE A 94 10.82 0.62 -7.01
C PHE A 94 9.65 0.11 -7.85
N ALA A 95 8.99 -0.97 -7.42
CA ALA A 95 7.79 -1.47 -8.09
C ALA A 95 6.68 -0.41 -8.08
N ALA A 96 6.39 0.19 -6.91
CA ALA A 96 5.40 1.26 -6.83
C ALA A 96 5.78 2.48 -7.68
N ARG A 97 7.04 2.91 -7.61
CA ARG A 97 7.61 4.03 -8.36
C ARG A 97 7.38 3.85 -9.86
N ASP A 98 7.76 2.70 -10.40
CA ASP A 98 7.77 2.46 -11.84
C ASP A 98 6.34 2.26 -12.39
N HIS A 99 5.43 1.74 -11.57
CA HIS A 99 4.03 1.53 -11.92
C HIS A 99 3.20 2.82 -12.05
N ILE A 100 3.68 3.99 -11.62
CA ILE A 100 2.90 5.23 -11.80
C ILE A 100 2.54 5.52 -13.27
N ASN A 101 3.44 5.11 -14.17
CA ASN A 101 3.28 5.22 -15.62
C ASN A 101 2.10 4.38 -16.16
N SER A 102 1.65 3.37 -15.41
CA SER A 102 0.53 2.52 -15.81
C SER A 102 -0.84 3.16 -15.54
N TYR A 103 -0.88 4.21 -14.72
CA TYR A 103 -2.15 4.79 -14.28
C TYR A 103 -2.56 6.04 -15.08
N GLY A 104 -1.61 6.79 -15.65
CA GLY A 104 -1.91 8.09 -16.29
C GLY A 104 -0.95 8.45 -17.41
N THR A 105 -1.23 9.56 -18.09
CA THR A 105 -0.53 9.97 -19.32
C THR A 105 0.65 10.91 -19.07
N LYS A 106 0.64 11.63 -17.94
CA LYS A 106 1.68 12.59 -17.56
C LYS A 106 1.68 12.81 -16.05
N TYR A 107 2.85 13.03 -15.48
CA TYR A 107 3.01 13.43 -14.08
C TYR A 107 4.17 14.42 -13.91
N ASP A 108 4.07 15.24 -12.87
CA ASP A 108 5.11 16.14 -12.38
C ASP A 108 5.26 15.87 -10.87
N ILE A 109 6.22 15.02 -10.52
CA ILE A 109 6.38 14.45 -9.18
C ILE A 109 7.78 14.67 -8.66
N SER A 110 7.85 15.17 -7.44
CA SER A 110 9.06 15.30 -6.65
C SER A 110 9.22 14.08 -5.74
N TRP A 111 10.40 13.48 -5.78
CA TRP A 111 10.81 12.32 -4.98
C TRP A 111 11.56 12.74 -3.72
#